data_AF-A0A920ND62-F1
#
_entry.id   AF-A0A920ND62-F1
#
_cell.length_a   1.000
_cell.length_b   1.000
_cell.length_c   1.000
_cell.angle_alpha   90.00
_cell.angle_beta   90.00
_cell.angle_gamma   90.00
#
_symmetry.space_group_name_H-M   'P 1'
#
loop_
_entity.id
_entity.type
_entity.pdbx_description
1 polymer ?
#
loop_
_entity_poly.entity_id
_entity_poly.type
_entity_poly.pdbx_seq_one_letter_code
_entity_poly.pdbx_strand_id
1 'polypeptide(L)' 'MYWPRSIYMWRRTALIASIEGRRAEVDVRPPFPVTEGLYKKPTVVNNVETLAGATGILINGSEKFSG' A
#
# COMPACT_ATOMS: atom_id res chain seq x y z
N MET A 1 -5.01 29.58 8.70
CA MET A 1 -5.34 28.58 7.66
C MET A 1 -4.08 27.76 7.36
N TYR A 2 -3.87 26.66 8.06
CA TYR A 2 -2.86 25.65 7.70
C TYR A 2 -3.46 24.30 8.07
N TRP A 3 -3.53 23.40 7.11
CA TRP A 3 -3.84 21.99 7.35
C TRP A 3 -2.55 21.18 7.20
N PRO A 4 -1.66 21.09 8.20
CA PRO A 4 -0.45 20.30 8.04
C PRO A 4 -0.63 18.99 8.78
N ARG A 5 -0.64 17.88 8.02
CA ARG A 5 -0.07 16.55 8.38
C ARG A 5 -0.79 15.34 7.75
N SER A 6 -1.90 15.54 7.04
CA SER A 6 -2.68 14.45 6.41
C SER A 6 -2.39 14.24 4.91
N ILE A 7 -1.19 14.61 4.43
CA ILE A 7 -0.86 14.58 2.99
C ILE A 7 -0.06 13.33 2.60
N TYR A 8 0.47 12.59 3.57
CA TYR A 8 1.32 11.41 3.31
C TYR A 8 0.59 10.07 3.42
N MET A 9 -0.67 10.04 3.85
CA MET A 9 -1.44 8.79 4.06
C MET A 9 -1.57 7.94 2.78
N TRP A 10 -1.56 8.57 1.61
CA TRP A 10 -1.54 7.88 0.30
C TRP A 10 -0.24 7.08 0.05
N ARG A 11 0.82 7.29 0.84
CA ARG A 11 2.09 6.57 0.71
C ARG A 11 2.03 5.26 1.50
N ARG A 12 2.33 4.13 0.84
CA ARG A 12 2.26 2.76 1.40
C ARG A 12 2.80 2.62 2.83
N THR A 13 3.95 3.22 3.13
CA THR A 13 4.59 3.15 4.45
C THR A 13 3.84 3.95 5.53
N ALA A 14 3.31 5.12 5.16
CA ALA A 14 2.51 5.95 6.07
C ALA A 14 1.13 5.32 6.34
N LEU A 15 0.58 4.59 5.37
CA LEU A 15 -0.63 3.78 5.55
C LEU A 15 -0.39 2.66 6.57
N ILE A 16 0.71 1.91 6.45
CA ILE A 16 1.08 0.88 7.43
C ILE A 16 1.26 1.49 8.82
N ALA A 17 2.00 2.59 8.94
CA ALA A 17 2.20 3.28 10.22
C ALA A 17 0.87 3.75 10.84
N SER A 18 -0.06 4.26 10.04
CA SER A 18 -1.40 4.66 10.48
C SER A 18 -2.20 3.47 11.03
N ILE A 19 -2.16 2.31 10.37
CA ILE A 19 -2.82 1.08 10.85
C ILE A 19 -2.22 0.61 12.18
N GLU A 20 -0.92 0.82 12.39
CA GLU A 20 -0.24 0.51 13.66
C GLU A 20 -0.48 1.54 14.76
N GLY A 21 -1.29 2.57 14.51
CA GLY A 21 -1.53 3.67 15.44
C GLY A 21 -0.33 4.61 15.61
N ARG A 22 0.69 4.48 14.76
CA ARG A 22 1.83 5.38 14.69
C ARG A 22 1.47 6.60 13.84
N ARG A 23 2.22 7.68 14.02
CA ARG A 23 2.10 8.86 13.15
C ARG A 23 2.35 8.43 11.69
N ALA A 24 1.50 8.90 10.76
CA ALA A 24 1.60 8.61 9.32
C ALA A 24 2.79 9.34 8.68
N GLU A 25 3.99 9.02 9.16
CA GLU A 25 5.28 9.43 8.63
C GLU A 25 5.85 8.29 7.80
N VAL A 26 6.73 8.64 6.88
CA VAL A 26 7.28 7.66 5.97
C VAL A 26 8.61 7.23 6.51
N ASP A 27 8.67 5.97 6.93
CA ASP A 27 9.93 5.34 7.30
C ASP A 27 10.90 5.32 6.11
N VAL A 28 12.17 5.66 6.39
CA VAL A 28 13.27 5.61 5.42
C VAL A 28 13.80 4.17 5.40
N ARG A 29 13.71 3.50 4.25
CA ARG A 29 14.11 2.09 4.09
C ARG A 29 15.63 2.02 3.83
N PRO A 30 16.35 0.99 4.31
CA PRO A 30 15.92 -0.38 4.66
C PRO A 30 15.55 -0.60 6.15
N PRO A 31 14.67 -1.58 6.48
CA PRO A 31 14.09 -2.64 5.64
C PRO A 31 12.84 -2.22 4.85
N PHE A 32 12.51 -2.95 3.77
CA PHE A 32 11.32 -2.69 2.96
C PHE A 32 10.08 -3.38 3.55
N PRO A 33 8.85 -2.85 3.35
CA PRO A 33 7.60 -3.47 3.86
C PRO A 33 7.37 -4.92 3.42
N VAL A 34 7.90 -5.28 2.25
CA VAL A 34 7.87 -6.66 1.73
C VAL A 34 8.66 -7.64 2.60
N THR A 35 9.66 -7.13 3.34
CA THR A 35 10.49 -7.88 4.27
C THR A 35 9.92 -7.78 5.68
N GLU A 36 9.69 -6.55 6.16
CA GLU A 36 9.14 -6.26 7.49
C GLU A 36 8.20 -5.05 7.38
N GLY A 37 6.89 -5.31 7.37
CA GLY A 37 5.84 -4.30 7.27
C GLY A 37 4.95 -4.28 8.52
N LEU A 38 3.66 -4.49 8.32
CA LEU A 38 2.65 -4.44 9.37
C LEU A 38 2.93 -5.46 10.48
N TYR A 39 3.05 -5.00 11.73
CA TYR A 39 3.38 -5.83 12.90
C TYR A 39 4.64 -6.69 12.71
N LYS A 40 5.64 -6.15 11.99
CA LYS A 40 6.88 -6.86 11.62
C LYS A 40 6.64 -8.12 10.77
N LYS A 41 5.50 -8.21 10.09
CA LYS A 41 5.22 -9.29 9.12
C LYS A 41 5.43 -8.80 7.69
N PRO A 42 5.86 -9.68 6.78
CA PRO A 42 5.91 -9.37 5.35
C PRO A 42 4.57 -8.83 4.87
N THR A 43 4.54 -7.60 4.34
CA THR A 43 3.29 -6.92 3.96
C THR A 43 3.41 -6.26 2.60
N VAL A 44 2.45 -6.55 1.72
CA VAL A 44 2.31 -5.89 0.41
C VAL A 44 1.09 -4.98 0.44
N VAL A 45 1.29 -3.71 0.08
CA VAL A 45 0.20 -2.72 -0.06
C VAL A 45 -0.01 -2.43 -1.53
N ASN A 46 -1.21 -2.74 -2.03
CA ASN A 46 -1.64 -2.52 -3.41
C ASN A 46 -2.76 -1.47 -3.46
N ASN A 47 -2.90 -0.79 -4.60
CA ASN A 47 -4.07 0.04 -4.86
C ASN A 47 -5.31 -0.85 -5.08
N VAL A 48 -6.48 -0.35 -4.68
CA VAL A 48 -7.78 -1.01 -4.91
C VAL A 48 -7.99 -1.31 -6.39
N GLU A 49 -7.66 -0.38 -7.28
CA GLU A 49 -7.77 -0.59 -8.73
C GLU A 49 -6.92 -1.76 -9.22
N THR A 50 -5.71 -1.92 -8.68
CA THR A 50 -4.83 -3.06 -9.00
C THR A 50 -5.43 -4.38 -8.54
N LEU A 51 -6.03 -4.43 -7.34
CA LEU A 51 -6.69 -5.64 -6.83
C LEU A 51 -7.98 -5.97 -7.60
N ALA A 52 -8.73 -4.95 -8.00
CA ALA A 52 -9.91 -5.12 -8.86
C ALA A 52 -9.51 -5.63 -10.25
N GLY A 53 -8.44 -5.08 -10.83
CA GLY A 53 -7.86 -5.56 -12.09
C GLY A 53 -7.38 -7.01 -12.01
N ALA A 54 -6.68 -7.39 -10.93
CA ALA A 54 -6.27 -8.78 -10.70
C ALA A 54 -7.47 -9.73 -10.64
N THR A 55 -8.57 -9.31 -10.00
CA THR A 55 -9.81 -10.10 -9.95
C THR A 55 -10.42 -10.23 -11.35
N GLY A 56 -10.43 -9.16 -12.14
CA GLY A 56 -10.86 -9.20 -13.55
C GLY A 56 -10.03 -10.16 -14.40
N ILE A 57 -8.71 -10.17 -14.22
CA ILE A 57 -7.78 -11.10 -14.89
C ILE A 57 -8.08 -12.55 -14.50
N LEU A 58 -8.31 -12.82 -13.21
CA LEU A 58 -8.61 -14.18 -12.72
C LEU A 58 -9.90 -14.76 -13.32
N ILE A 59 -10.92 -13.92 -13.52
CA ILE A 59 -12.23 -14.36 -14.04
C ILE A 59 -12.23 -14.44 -15.57
N ASN A 60 -11.62 -13.47 -16.24
CA ASN A 60 -11.76 -13.31 -17.70
C ASN A 60 -10.54 -13.79 -18.51
N GLY A 61 -9.48 -14.24 -17.84
CA GLY A 61 -8.19 -14.57 -18.45
C GLY A 61 -7.34 -13.32 -18.71
N SER A 62 -6.02 -13.50 -18.66
CA SER A 62 -5.04 -12.41 -18.88
C SER A 62 -5.08 -11.82 -20.28
N GLU A 63 -5.57 -12.58 -21.26
CA GLU A 63 -5.63 -12.16 -22.67
C GLU A 63 -6.48 -10.91 -22.89
N LYS A 64 -7.52 -10.70 -22.07
CA LYS A 64 -8.35 -9.49 -22.15
C LYS A 64 -7.72 -8.26 -21.48
N PHE A 65 -6.63 -8.43 -20.74
CA PHE A 65 -5.96 -7.36 -20.00
C PHE A 65 -4.61 -6.96 -20.62
N SER A 66 -3.99 -7.85 -21.40
CA SER A 66 -2.68 -7.64 -22.06
C SER A 66 -2.76 -7.05 -23.47
N GLY A 67 -3.89 -6.43 -23.84
CA GLY A 67 -4.09 -5.77 -25.14
C GLY A 67 -3.31 -4.46 -25.25
#